data_AF-A0A3S1HLG8-F1
#
_entry.id   AF-A0A3S1HLG8-F1
#
_cell.length_a   1.000
_cell.length_b   1.000
_cell.length_c   1.000
_cell.angle_alpha   90.00
_cell.angle_beta   90.00
_cell.angle_gamma   90.00
#
_symmetry.space_group_name_H-M   'P 1'
#
loop_
_entity.id
_entity.type
_entity.pdbx_description
1 polymer ?
#
loop_
_entity_poly.entity_id
_entity_poly.type
_entity_poly.pdbx_seq_one_letter_code
_entity_poly.pdbx_strand_id
1 'polypeptide(L)' 'MKPIYVINGPNLNRLGKREPEIYGTTTLAEIEALCREAAGDTPVRFHQSNSEGQIIDWIHEAIDEGAGIVINPAGFSFTS' A
#
# COMPACT_ATOMS: atom_id res chain seq x y z
N MET A 1 -14.36 -8.17 -11.97
CA MET A 1 -14.19 -8.57 -10.55
C MET A 1 -13.87 -7.32 -9.76
N LYS A 2 -14.41 -7.11 -8.56
CA LYS A 2 -14.06 -5.94 -7.74
C LYS A 2 -12.57 -6.00 -7.34
N PRO A 3 -11.84 -4.88 -7.29
CA PRO A 3 -10.41 -4.88 -6.98
C PRO A 3 -10.12 -5.08 -5.49
N ILE A 4 -8.93 -5.59 -5.17
CA ILE A 4 -8.34 -5.50 -3.82
C ILE A 4 -7.57 -4.18 -3.73
N TYR A 5 -7.79 -3.41 -2.67
CA TYR A 5 -7.04 -2.19 -2.38
C TYR A 5 -5.88 -2.51 -1.45
N VAL A 6 -4.66 -2.19 -1.87
CA VAL A 6 -3.45 -2.28 -1.06
C VAL A 6 -2.99 -0.86 -0.75
N ILE A 7 -3.15 -0.42 0.49
CA ILE A 7 -2.91 0.96 0.92
C ILE A 7 -1.69 1.02 1.84
N ASN A 8 -0.72 1.86 1.48
CA ASN A 8 0.53 2.03 2.21
C ASN A 8 0.62 3.44 2.81
N GLY A 9 0.92 3.50 4.10
CA GLY A 9 1.04 4.71 4.88
C GLY A 9 2.34 5.49 4.65
N PRO A 10 2.62 6.47 5.53
CA PRO A 10 3.71 7.41 5.35
C PRO A 10 5.08 6.74 5.33
N ASN A 11 6.01 7.36 4.61
CA ASN A 11 7.42 7.02 4.43
C ASN A 11 7.70 5.69 3.71
N LEU A 12 6.70 4.85 3.41
CA LEU A 12 6.94 3.59 2.69
C LEU A 12 7.43 3.79 1.24
N ASN A 13 7.23 4.97 0.65
CA ASN A 13 7.88 5.36 -0.61
C ASN A 13 9.41 5.49 -0.54
N ARG A 14 10.00 5.40 0.66
CA ARG A 14 11.45 5.43 0.89
C ARG A 14 12.07 4.03 0.98
N LEU A 15 11.28 2.95 0.93
CA LEU A 15 11.80 1.58 0.90
C LEU A 15 12.83 1.38 -0.22
N GLY A 16 13.90 0.66 0.08
CA GLY A 16 15.02 0.37 -0.82
C GLY A 16 15.95 1.56 -1.11
N LYS A 17 15.73 2.75 -0.51
CA LYS A 17 16.52 3.96 -0.79
C LYS A 17 17.43 4.42 0.34
N ARG A 18 17.16 4.03 1.59
CA ARG A 18 17.90 4.46 2.77
C ARG A 18 18.73 3.31 3.30
N GLU A 19 20.05 3.52 3.42
CA GLU A 19 21.03 2.59 4.02
C GLU A 19 20.72 1.12 3.63
N PRO A 20 20.70 0.79 2.32
CA PRO A 20 20.23 -0.51 1.81
C PRO A 20 20.99 -1.70 2.39
N GLU A 21 22.25 -1.51 2.78
CA GLU A 21 23.06 -2.48 3.52
C GLU A 21 22.51 -2.84 4.91
N ILE A 22 21.65 -2.00 5.50
CA ILE A 22 20.99 -2.22 6.80
C ILE A 22 19.52 -2.63 6.60
N TYR A 23 18.79 -1.94 5.72
CA TYR A 23 17.33 -2.05 5.62
C TYR A 23 16.84 -2.88 4.43
N GLY A 24 17.76 -3.40 3.62
CA GLY A 24 17.44 -4.13 2.40
C GLY A 24 17.19 -3.21 1.21
N THR A 25 17.26 -3.80 0.02
CA THR A 25 17.10 -3.10 -1.26
C THR A 25 15.68 -3.11 -1.79
N THR A 26 14.78 -3.91 -1.19
CA THR A 26 13.42 -4.08 -1.68
C THR A 26 12.66 -2.75 -1.64
N THR A 27 12.17 -2.36 -2.81
CA THR A 27 11.43 -1.14 -3.06
C THR A 27 9.93 -1.37 -2.94
N LEU A 28 9.17 -0.29 -2.77
CA LEU A 28 7.72 -0.35 -2.77
C LEU A 28 7.15 -0.81 -4.14
N ALA A 29 7.86 -0.52 -5.24
CA ALA A 29 7.46 -0.95 -6.59
C ALA A 29 7.63 -2.47 -6.78
N GLU A 30 8.68 -3.07 -6.20
CA GLU A 30 8.84 -4.53 -6.19
C GLU A 30 7.76 -5.19 -5.33
N ILE A 31 7.40 -4.59 -4.19
CA ILE A 31 6.28 -5.06 -3.36
C ILE A 31 4.95 -4.99 -4.14
N GLU A 32 4.71 -3.91 -4.88
CA GLU A 32 3.53 -3.80 -5.75
C GLU A 32 3.49 -4.94 -6.78
N ALA A 33 4.62 -5.26 -7.41
CA ALA A 33 4.70 -6.37 -8.36
C ALA A 33 4.36 -7.71 -7.67
N LEU A 34 4.88 -7.96 -6.47
CA LEU A 34 4.56 -9.16 -5.69
C LEU A 34 3.07 -9.24 -5.32
N CYS A 35 2.44 -8.12 -4.94
CA CYS A 35 1.00 -8.08 -4.66
C CYS A 35 0.18 -8.41 -5.90
N ARG A 36 0.57 -7.88 -7.08
CA ARG A 36 -0.12 -8.15 -8.34
C ARG A 36 0.05 -9.61 -8.77
N GLU A 37 1.23 -10.18 -8.61
CA GLU A 37 1.50 -11.60 -8.88
C GLU A 37 0.65 -12.50 -7.97
N ALA A 38 0.64 -12.23 -6.65
CA ALA A 38 -0.11 -13.03 -5.68
C ALA A 38 -1.63 -12.95 -5.88
N ALA A 39 -2.15 -11.84 -6.43
CA ALA A 39 -3.57 -11.66 -6.69
C ALA A 39 -4.08 -12.41 -7.93
N GLY A 40 -3.19 -12.90 -8.80
CA GLY A 40 -3.55 -13.53 -10.07
C GLY A 40 -4.39 -12.60 -10.95
N ASP A 41 -5.55 -13.08 -11.40
CA ASP A 41 -6.48 -12.30 -12.24
C ASP A 41 -7.31 -11.26 -11.46
N THR A 42 -7.19 -11.24 -10.13
CA THR A 42 -7.93 -10.27 -9.30
C THR A 42 -7.30 -8.88 -9.45
N PRO A 43 -8.05 -7.85 -9.86
CA PRO A 43 -7.48 -6.51 -10.01
C PRO A 43 -6.95 -5.97 -8.67
N VAL A 44 -5.76 -5.34 -8.70
CA VAL A 44 -5.15 -4.71 -7.52
C VAL A 44 -5.07 -3.20 -7.74
N ARG A 45 -5.59 -2.44 -6.78
CA ARG A 45 -5.36 -1.00 -6.64
C ARG A 45 -4.33 -0.77 -5.56
N PHE A 46 -3.12 -0.42 -5.96
CA PHE A 46 -1.98 -0.24 -5.08
C PHE A 46 -1.72 1.26 -4.88
N HIS A 47 -1.77 1.70 -3.63
CA HIS A 47 -1.67 3.10 -3.26
C HIS A 47 -0.65 3.32 -2.14
N GLN A 48 -0.03 4.50 -2.14
CA GLN A 48 0.80 4.98 -1.04
C GLN A 48 0.61 6.48 -0.85
N SER A 49 0.50 6.93 0.39
CA SER A 49 0.48 8.36 0.70
C SER A 49 1.12 8.68 2.05
N ASN A 50 1.67 9.88 2.15
CA ASN A 50 2.09 10.49 3.41
C ASN A 50 0.98 11.34 4.06
N SER A 51 -0.15 11.52 3.36
CA SER A 51 -1.30 12.29 3.82
C SER A 51 -2.40 11.37 4.32
N GLU A 52 -2.80 11.55 5.57
CA GLU A 52 -3.90 10.81 6.21
C GLU A 52 -5.22 11.00 5.46
N GLY A 53 -5.56 12.23 5.06
CA GLY A 53 -6.80 12.52 4.31
C GLY A 53 -6.88 11.72 3.00
N GLN A 54 -5.78 11.59 2.28
CA GLN A 54 -5.74 10.80 1.04
C GLN A 54 -5.97 9.29 1.30
N ILE A 55 -5.44 8.78 2.42
CA ILE A 55 -5.65 7.39 2.83
C ILE A 55 -7.12 7.16 3.20
N ILE A 56 -7.74 8.09 3.91
CA ILE A 56 -9.16 8.06 4.25
C ILE A 56 -10.01 8.03 2.97
N ASP A 57 -9.70 8.89 1.99
CA ASP A 57 -10.44 8.93 0.71
C ASP A 57 -10.37 7.59 -0.03
N TRP A 58 -9.20 6.94 -0.06
CA TRP A 58 -9.06 5.61 -0.66
C TRP A 58 -9.77 4.51 0.13
N ILE A 59 -9.86 4.62 1.46
CA ILE A 59 -10.64 3.69 2.27
C ILE A 59 -12.13 3.82 1.95
N HIS A 60 -12.66 5.04 1.82
CA HIS A 60 -14.04 5.25 1.39
C HIS A 60 -14.28 4.63 0.00
N GLU A 61 -13.41 4.91 -0.97
CA GLU A 61 -13.50 4.32 -2.31
C GLU A 61 -13.45 2.78 -2.28
N ALA A 62 -12.59 2.21 -1.43
CA ALA A 62 -12.45 0.76 -1.31
C ALA A 62 -13.66 0.08 -0.66
N ILE A 63 -14.37 0.76 0.25
CA ILE A 63 -15.60 0.27 0.85
C ILE A 63 -16.72 0.17 -0.21
N ASP A 64 -16.82 1.18 -1.08
CA ASP A 64 -17.85 1.22 -2.12
C ASP A 64 -17.54 0.25 -3.28
N GLU A 65 -16.30 0.31 -3.78
CA GLU A 65 -15.92 -0.30 -5.05
C GLU A 65 -15.08 -1.59 -4.90
N GLY A 66 -14.48 -1.81 -3.73
CA GLY A 66 -13.50 -2.88 -3.51
C GLY A 66 -14.10 -4.24 -3.12
N ALA A 67 -13.29 -5.28 -3.31
CA ALA A 67 -13.50 -6.62 -2.76
C ALA A 67 -12.93 -6.74 -1.33
N GLY A 68 -11.97 -5.88 -0.98
CA GLY A 68 -11.32 -5.87 0.34
C GLY A 68 -10.13 -4.89 0.39
N ILE A 69 -9.61 -4.68 1.59
CA ILE A 69 -8.49 -3.78 1.88
C ILE A 69 -7.38 -4.57 2.58
N VAL A 70 -6.14 -4.36 2.12
CA VAL A 70 -4.90 -4.68 2.83
C VAL A 70 -4.19 -3.37 3.11
N ILE A 71 -3.90 -3.09 4.38
CA ILE A 71 -3.29 -1.80 4.76
C ILE A 71 -2.02 -2.01 5.59
N ASN A 72 -0.95 -1.32 5.22
CA ASN A 72 0.20 -1.06 6.07
C ASN A 72 0.19 0.43 6.44
N PRO A 73 -0.36 0.82 7.60
CA PRO A 73 -0.49 2.23 7.98
C PRO A 73 0.84 2.88 8.41
N ALA A 74 1.94 2.11 8.50
CA ALA A 74 3.24 2.59 8.96
C ALA A 74 3.12 3.41 10.26
N GLY A 75 3.68 4.62 10.29
CA GLY A 75 3.65 5.48 11.48
C GLY A 75 2.25 5.84 11.96
N PHE A 76 1.24 5.86 11.07
CA PHE A 76 -0.13 6.18 11.47
C PHE A 76 -0.77 5.10 12.34
N SER A 77 -0.23 3.86 12.37
CA SER A 77 -0.72 2.80 13.26
C SER A 77 -0.67 3.14 14.75
N PHE A 78 0.08 4.17 15.12
CA PHE A 78 0.28 4.58 16.52
C PHE A 78 -0.48 5.86 16.88
N THR A 79 -1.06 6.55 15.89
CA THR A 79 -1.60 7.90 16.07
C THR A 79 -2.99 8.12 15.49
N SER A 80 -3.47 7.22 14.62
CA SER A 80 -4.79 7.30 13.96
C SER A 80 -5.58 6.00 14.11
#